data_AF-A0A9D1F728-F1
#
_entry.id   AF-A0A9D1F728-F1
#
_cell.length_a   1.000
_cell.length_b   1.000
_cell.length_c   1.000
_cell.angle_alpha   90.00
_cell.angle_beta   90.00
_cell.angle_gamma   90.00
#
_symmetry.space_group_name_H-M   'P 1'
#
loop_
_entity.id
_entity.type
_entity.pdbx_description
1 polymer ?
#
loop_
_entity_poly.entity_id
_entity_poly.type
_entity_poly.pdbx_seq_one_letter_code
_entity_poly.pdbx_strand_id
1 'polypeptide(L)'
;MNMHKLLEDFIAQYFKEKLMPKIREDAAHMEEAYGEGRDLNHGENDRYQISAFGFQTEFMMRYMLLAFGAVSVFLLIVAVGVNPGAMEGAAIFAVFFALCLVLWGICRLRRGFIVYTKDWLYLSRGKQRQEFAMKDLGAVKVSGTLTLIFQTAPGSKLSLRVPLEGSAYVDFARFIEKNYPKIVSAVSEDAWKKAIKRHGSAWGNQM
;
A
#
# COMPACT_ATOMS: atom_id res chain seq x y z
N MET A 1 12.46 24.02 -12.27
CA MET A 1 11.75 22.73 -12.44
C MET A 1 11.56 22.12 -11.06
N ASN A 2 10.31 21.89 -10.63
CA ASN A 2 10.03 21.46 -9.24
C ASN A 2 10.13 19.92 -9.14
N MET A 3 11.13 19.42 -8.41
CA MET A 3 11.41 17.98 -8.29
C MET A 3 10.20 17.19 -7.77
N HIS A 4 9.36 17.80 -6.92
CA HIS A 4 8.12 17.20 -6.44
C HIS A 4 7.12 16.92 -7.57
N LYS A 5 6.90 17.90 -8.45
CA LYS A 5 5.94 17.76 -9.56
C LYS A 5 6.37 16.66 -10.53
N LEU A 6 7.68 16.54 -10.80
CA LEU A 6 8.22 15.51 -11.67
C LEU A 6 8.07 14.10 -11.07
N LEU A 7 8.22 13.98 -9.75
CA LEU A 7 7.97 12.73 -9.01
C LEU A 7 6.48 12.37 -9.03
N GLU A 8 5.60 13.34 -8.77
CA GLU A 8 4.14 13.17 -8.81
C GLU A 8 3.66 12.74 -10.19
N ASP A 9 4.13 13.39 -11.26
CA ASP A 9 3.78 13.06 -12.65
C ASP A 9 4.26 11.65 -13.02
N PHE A 10 5.48 11.28 -12.61
CA PHE A 10 6.01 9.93 -12.83
C PHE A 10 5.21 8.86 -12.09
N ILE A 11 4.85 9.12 -10.83
CA ILE A 11 4.01 8.22 -10.04
C ILE A 11 2.64 8.10 -10.71
N ALA A 12 2.01 9.21 -11.07
CA ALA A 12 0.71 9.22 -11.75
C ALA A 12 0.73 8.42 -13.06
N GLN A 13 1.78 8.58 -13.87
CA GLN A 13 1.94 7.84 -15.11
C GLN A 13 2.16 6.34 -14.86
N TYR A 14 3.01 5.97 -13.90
CA TYR A 14 3.20 4.56 -13.52
C TYR A 14 1.89 3.92 -13.05
N PHE A 15 1.12 4.63 -12.23
CA PHE A 15 -0.19 4.17 -11.77
C PHE A 15 -1.14 3.96 -12.96
N LYS A 16 -1.22 4.94 -13.86
CA LYS A 16 -2.09 4.88 -15.03
C LYS A 16 -1.73 3.76 -16.01
N GLU A 17 -0.45 3.58 -16.33
CA GLU A 17 -0.02 2.67 -17.38
C GLU A 17 0.22 1.24 -16.90
N LYS A 18 0.66 1.05 -15.65
CA LYS A 18 1.07 -0.26 -15.14
C LYS A 18 0.12 -0.82 -14.10
N LEU A 19 -0.31 0.02 -13.15
CA LEU A 19 -1.10 -0.47 -12.03
C LEU A 19 -2.60 -0.55 -12.35
N MET A 20 -3.13 0.45 -13.04
CA MET A 20 -4.56 0.56 -13.32
C MET A 20 -5.14 -0.53 -14.21
N PRO A 21 -4.46 -1.00 -15.28
CA PRO A 21 -4.95 -2.13 -16.06
C PRO A 21 -5.12 -3.38 -15.19
N LYS A 22 -4.12 -3.68 -14.35
CA LYS A 22 -4.18 -4.82 -13.43
C LYS A 22 -5.29 -4.66 -12.39
N ILE A 23 -5.45 -3.48 -11.81
CA ILE A 23 -6.53 -3.21 -10.85
C ILE A 23 -7.90 -3.42 -11.51
N ARG A 24 -8.08 -2.98 -12.76
CA ARG A 24 -9.34 -3.16 -13.49
C ARG A 24 -9.62 -4.64 -13.77
N GLU A 25 -8.60 -5.40 -14.16
CA GLU A 25 -8.70 -6.85 -14.36
C GLU A 25 -9.07 -7.58 -13.06
N ASP A 26 -8.33 -7.32 -11.98
CA ASP A 26 -8.61 -7.92 -10.67
C ASP A 26 -10.00 -7.50 -10.16
N ALA A 27 -10.43 -6.24 -10.38
CA ALA A 27 -11.76 -5.77 -9.99
C ALA A 27 -12.89 -6.40 -10.81
N ALA A 28 -12.70 -6.59 -12.12
CA ALA A 28 -13.67 -7.28 -12.97
C ALA A 28 -13.87 -8.73 -12.51
N HIS A 29 -12.76 -9.42 -12.20
CA HIS A 29 -12.81 -10.77 -11.65
C HIS A 29 -13.58 -10.84 -10.31
N MET A 30 -13.32 -9.88 -9.41
CA MET A 30 -14.03 -9.81 -8.13
C MET A 30 -15.52 -9.50 -8.28
N GLU A 31 -15.87 -8.63 -9.21
CA GLU A 31 -17.26 -8.29 -9.50
C GLU A 31 -18.02 -9.51 -10.09
N GLU A 32 -17.37 -10.30 -10.95
CA GLU A 32 -17.95 -11.56 -11.44
C GLU A 32 -18.13 -12.61 -10.33
N ALA A 33 -17.17 -12.70 -9.41
CA ALA A 33 -17.18 -13.71 -8.34
C ALA A 33 -18.12 -13.35 -7.18
N TYR A 34 -18.24 -12.07 -6.84
CA TYR A 34 -18.89 -11.60 -5.62
C TYR A 34 -19.84 -10.42 -5.81
N GLY A 35 -19.87 -9.79 -6.98
CA GLY A 35 -20.77 -8.69 -7.28
C GLY A 35 -22.20 -9.20 -7.35
N GLU A 36 -23.06 -8.73 -6.45
CA GLU A 36 -24.49 -9.04 -6.48
C GLU A 36 -25.19 -8.26 -7.60
N GLY A 37 -24.96 -8.68 -8.85
CA GLY A 37 -25.79 -8.35 -10.02
C GLY A 37 -26.01 -6.87 -10.29
N ARG A 38 -25.04 -5.99 -10.01
CA ARG A 38 -25.17 -4.57 -10.39
C ARG A 38 -25.11 -4.45 -11.91
N ASP A 39 -26.10 -3.75 -12.46
CA ASP A 39 -26.14 -3.39 -13.87
C ASP A 39 -24.82 -2.71 -14.25
N LEU A 40 -24.07 -3.31 -15.18
CA LEU A 40 -22.76 -2.84 -15.66
C LEU A 40 -22.84 -1.49 -16.41
N ASN A 41 -23.99 -0.83 -16.39
CA ASN A 41 -24.33 0.40 -17.11
C ASN A 41 -24.26 1.67 -16.25
N HIS A 42 -23.78 1.62 -15.00
CA HIS A 42 -23.46 2.84 -14.26
C HIS A 42 -22.01 3.28 -14.47
N GLY A 43 -21.88 4.58 -14.73
CA GLY A 43 -20.70 5.26 -15.25
C GLY A 43 -19.40 4.95 -14.51
N GLU A 44 -18.30 5.10 -15.25
CA GLU A 44 -16.93 4.67 -14.94
C GLU A 44 -16.33 5.13 -13.58
N ASN A 45 -17.02 5.95 -12.77
CA ASN A 45 -16.41 6.63 -11.63
C ASN A 45 -16.69 6.07 -10.22
N ASP A 46 -17.66 5.17 -10.01
CA ASP A 46 -18.06 4.75 -8.64
C ASP A 46 -18.09 3.23 -8.40
N ARG A 47 -17.52 2.42 -9.30
CA ARG A 47 -17.65 0.94 -9.20
C ARG A 47 -16.91 0.34 -8.00
N TYR A 48 -15.74 0.88 -7.66
CA TYR A 48 -14.92 0.40 -6.57
C TYR A 48 -13.96 1.47 -6.09
N GLN A 49 -13.56 1.40 -4.82
CA GLN A 49 -12.55 2.29 -4.24
C GLN A 49 -11.19 1.63 -4.30
N ILE A 50 -10.15 2.43 -4.55
CA ILE A 50 -8.76 1.96 -4.59
C ILE A 50 -7.98 2.68 -3.50
N SER A 51 -7.20 1.94 -2.73
CA SER A 51 -6.22 2.51 -1.81
C SER A 51 -4.87 1.83 -2.03
N ALA A 52 -3.90 2.59 -2.51
CA ALA A 52 -2.54 2.11 -2.75
C ALA A 52 -1.62 2.48 -1.58
N PHE A 53 -0.66 1.61 -1.27
CA PHE A 53 0.24 1.78 -0.14
C PHE A 53 1.66 1.32 -0.48
N GLY A 54 2.65 1.93 0.20
CA GLY A 54 4.07 1.57 0.08
C GLY A 54 4.75 1.95 -1.25
N PHE A 55 4.02 2.43 -2.26
CA PHE A 55 4.60 2.85 -3.54
C PHE A 55 5.51 4.08 -3.39
N GLN A 56 5.11 5.09 -2.64
CA GLN A 56 5.93 6.28 -2.41
C GLN A 56 7.29 5.93 -1.79
N THR A 57 7.29 5.10 -0.74
CA THR A 57 8.52 4.64 -0.08
C THR A 57 9.38 3.81 -1.03
N GLU A 58 8.78 2.92 -1.83
CA GLU A 58 9.54 2.12 -2.79
C GLU A 58 10.14 2.97 -3.93
N PHE A 59 9.42 3.96 -4.45
CA PHE A 59 9.97 4.91 -5.40
C PHE A 59 11.12 5.72 -4.80
N MET A 60 10.95 6.25 -3.58
CA MET A 60 12.00 6.97 -2.88
C MET A 60 13.26 6.11 -2.69
N MET A 61 13.10 4.85 -2.24
CA MET A 61 14.23 3.92 -2.12
C MET A 61 14.90 3.62 -3.46
N ARG A 62 14.12 3.53 -4.55
CA ARG A 62 14.66 3.38 -5.90
C ARG A 62 15.49 4.59 -6.34
N TYR A 63 15.05 5.81 -6.01
CA TYR A 63 15.83 7.03 -6.26
C TYR A 63 17.13 7.05 -5.44
N MET A 64 17.06 6.70 -4.16
CA MET A 64 18.26 6.59 -3.30
C MET A 64 19.25 5.57 -3.87
N LEU A 65 18.77 4.42 -4.35
CA LEU A 65 19.60 3.43 -5.02
C LEU A 65 20.33 3.97 -6.24
N LEU A 66 19.64 4.72 -7.09
CA LEU A 66 20.25 5.34 -8.27
C LEU A 66 21.33 6.35 -7.86
N ALA A 67 21.05 7.18 -6.87
CA ALA A 67 21.99 8.18 -6.37
C ALA A 67 23.24 7.54 -5.74
N PHE A 68 23.06 6.63 -4.78
CA PHE A 68 24.18 5.95 -4.12
C PHE A 68 24.94 5.02 -5.08
N GLY A 69 24.25 4.39 -6.03
CA GLY A 69 24.89 3.60 -7.08
C GLY A 69 25.80 4.44 -7.95
N ALA A 70 25.33 5.62 -8.40
CA ALA A 70 26.14 6.55 -9.20
C ALA A 70 27.38 7.04 -8.43
N VAL A 71 27.22 7.41 -7.16
CA VAL A 71 28.34 7.82 -6.29
C VAL A 71 29.34 6.68 -6.08
N SER A 72 28.85 5.45 -5.86
CA SER A 72 29.72 4.27 -5.66
C SER A 72 30.56 3.96 -6.89
N VAL A 73 29.96 4.05 -8.10
CA VAL A 73 30.70 3.87 -9.37
C VAL A 73 31.74 4.97 -9.56
N PHE A 74 31.39 6.22 -9.28
CA PHE A 74 32.31 7.35 -9.38
C PHE A 74 33.52 7.19 -8.44
N LEU A 75 33.28 6.84 -7.17
CA LEU A 75 34.35 6.61 -6.20
C LEU A 75 35.23 5.44 -6.59
N LEU A 76 34.67 4.37 -7.16
CA LEU A 76 35.45 3.25 -7.68
C LEU A 76 36.37 3.68 -8.83
N ILE A 77 35.89 4.49 -9.77
CA ILE A 77 36.70 5.02 -10.88
C ILE A 77 37.86 5.87 -10.34
N VAL A 78 37.60 6.75 -9.37
CA VAL A 78 38.64 7.59 -8.74
C VAL A 78 39.64 6.73 -7.97
N ALA A 79 39.18 5.72 -7.22
CA ALA A 79 40.04 4.86 -6.43
C ALA A 79 40.99 4.02 -7.29
N VAL A 80 40.50 3.51 -8.44
CA VAL A 80 41.29 2.71 -9.38
C VAL A 80 42.22 3.58 -10.23
N GLY A 81 41.76 4.76 -10.67
CA GLY A 81 42.48 5.59 -11.64
C GLY A 81 43.40 6.66 -11.03
N VAL A 82 43.19 7.05 -9.77
CA VAL A 82 43.83 8.26 -9.21
C VAL A 82 44.46 8.00 -7.84
N ASN A 83 43.75 7.37 -6.90
CA ASN A 83 44.25 7.20 -5.53
C ASN A 83 43.76 5.89 -4.88
N PRO A 84 44.64 4.89 -4.70
CA PRO A 84 44.29 3.62 -4.04
C PRO A 84 43.79 3.78 -2.60
N GLY A 85 44.16 4.86 -1.89
CA GLY A 85 43.64 5.17 -0.55
C GLY A 85 42.14 5.49 -0.52
N ALA A 86 41.53 5.79 -1.67
CA ALA A 86 40.08 5.96 -1.78
C ALA A 86 39.32 4.61 -1.83
N MET A 87 40.01 3.46 -1.87
CA MET A 87 39.37 2.14 -1.86
C MET A 87 38.60 1.86 -0.56
N GLU A 88 39.08 2.35 0.58
CA GLU A 88 38.36 2.24 1.86
C GLU A 88 37.05 3.03 1.83
N GLY A 89 37.07 4.23 1.24
CA GLY A 89 35.87 5.03 1.02
C GLY A 89 34.88 4.34 0.07
N ALA A 90 35.37 3.75 -1.03
CA ALA A 90 34.54 3.01 -1.98
C ALA A 90 33.87 1.78 -1.33
N ALA A 91 34.59 1.07 -0.45
CA ALA A 91 34.06 -0.08 0.28
C ALA A 91 32.90 0.32 1.21
N ILE A 92 33.02 1.43 1.93
CA ILE A 92 31.95 1.94 2.81
C ILE A 92 30.69 2.26 2.00
N PHE A 93 30.83 2.99 0.89
CA PHE A 93 29.68 3.33 0.03
C PHE A 93 29.05 2.09 -0.63
N ALA A 94 29.84 1.08 -0.98
CA ALA A 94 29.33 -0.19 -1.48
C ALA A 94 28.45 -0.92 -0.44
N VAL A 95 28.81 -0.90 0.84
CA VAL A 95 27.98 -1.45 1.93
C VAL A 95 26.66 -0.70 2.05
N PHE A 96 26.67 0.64 2.00
CA PHE A 96 25.44 1.45 2.01
C PHE A 96 24.55 1.18 0.79
N PHE A 97 25.15 1.00 -0.38
CA PHE A 97 24.44 0.63 -1.60
C PHE A 97 23.77 -0.75 -1.46
N ALA A 98 24.49 -1.75 -0.94
CA ALA A 98 23.92 -3.07 -0.67
C ALA A 98 22.76 -3.02 0.34
N LEU A 99 22.90 -2.22 1.41
CA LEU A 99 21.82 -2.00 2.38
C LEU A 99 20.59 -1.36 1.72
N CYS A 100 20.78 -0.37 0.85
CA CYS A 100 19.70 0.25 0.08
C CYS A 100 19.00 -0.77 -0.84
N LEU A 101 19.74 -1.73 -1.41
CA LEU A 101 19.17 -2.78 -2.27
C LEU A 101 18.25 -3.70 -1.46
N VAL A 102 18.69 -4.12 -0.28
CA VAL A 102 17.89 -4.94 0.64
C VAL A 102 16.64 -4.19 1.07
N LEU A 103 16.77 -2.93 1.49
CA LEU A 103 15.64 -2.10 1.90
C LEU A 103 14.65 -1.87 0.76
N TRP A 104 15.12 -1.59 -0.45
CA TRP A 104 14.26 -1.48 -1.63
C TRP A 104 13.51 -2.80 -1.92
N GLY A 105 14.19 -3.95 -1.81
CA GLY A 105 13.58 -5.26 -1.92
C GLY A 105 12.44 -5.48 -0.91
N ILE A 106 12.67 -5.09 0.35
CA ILE A 106 11.64 -5.14 1.40
C ILE A 106 10.48 -4.20 1.09
N CYS A 107 10.74 -2.95 0.70
CA CYS A 107 9.72 -1.98 0.30
C CYS A 107 8.89 -2.49 -0.88
N ARG A 108 9.53 -3.14 -1.86
CA ARG A 108 8.87 -3.76 -3.02
C ARG A 108 7.94 -4.91 -2.63
N LEU A 109 8.26 -5.66 -1.59
CA LEU A 109 7.39 -6.72 -1.06
C LEU A 109 6.25 -6.16 -0.20
N ARG A 110 6.44 -4.99 0.42
CA ARG A 110 5.45 -4.33 1.27
C ARG A 110 4.48 -3.44 0.52
N ARG A 111 4.80 -2.97 -0.69
CA ARG A 111 3.88 -2.17 -1.52
C ARG A 111 2.74 -3.03 -2.06
N GLY A 112 1.62 -2.38 -2.31
CA GLY A 112 0.42 -3.04 -2.82
C GLY A 112 -0.76 -2.10 -2.93
N PHE A 113 -1.92 -2.68 -3.20
CA PHE A 113 -3.17 -1.95 -3.27
C PHE A 113 -4.31 -2.80 -2.71
N ILE A 114 -5.30 -2.10 -2.19
CA ILE A 114 -6.60 -2.64 -1.80
C ILE A 114 -7.62 -2.09 -2.78
N VAL A 115 -8.46 -2.96 -3.30
CA VAL A 115 -9.66 -2.59 -4.05
C VAL A 115 -10.85 -3.09 -3.27
N TYR A 116 -11.85 -2.26 -3.06
CA TYR A 116 -12.97 -2.65 -2.21
C TYR A 116 -14.29 -2.01 -2.64
N THR A 117 -15.37 -2.75 -2.39
CA THR A 117 -16.76 -2.37 -2.58
C THR A 117 -17.57 -2.77 -1.34
N LYS A 118 -18.89 -2.59 -1.39
CA LYS A 118 -19.79 -3.10 -0.34
C LYS A 118 -19.95 -4.62 -0.40
N ASP A 119 -19.51 -5.28 -1.46
CA ASP A 119 -19.80 -6.70 -1.67
C ASP A 119 -18.51 -7.52 -1.52
N TRP A 120 -17.36 -6.93 -1.84
CA TRP A 120 -16.08 -7.61 -1.84
C TRP A 120 -14.89 -6.71 -1.51
N LEU A 121 -13.79 -7.34 -1.13
CA LEU A 121 -12.50 -6.71 -0.89
C LEU A 121 -11.38 -7.57 -1.48
N TYR A 122 -10.48 -6.92 -2.22
CA TYR A 122 -9.28 -7.51 -2.79
C TYR A 122 -8.04 -6.81 -2.27
N LEU A 123 -7.05 -7.59 -1.83
CA LEU A 123 -5.73 -7.12 -1.46
C LEU A 123 -4.68 -7.78 -2.34
N SER A 124 -3.89 -6.96 -3.04
CA SER A 124 -2.68 -7.39 -3.73
C SER A 124 -1.46 -6.79 -3.04
N ARG A 125 -0.57 -7.66 -2.52
CA ARG A 125 0.69 -7.26 -1.88
C ARG A 125 1.83 -8.17 -2.31
N GLY A 126 2.79 -7.61 -3.06
CA GLY A 126 3.88 -8.39 -3.64
C GLY A 126 3.35 -9.54 -4.52
N LYS A 127 3.58 -10.79 -4.08
CA LYS A 127 3.05 -12.01 -4.73
C LYS A 127 1.76 -12.53 -4.09
N GLN A 128 1.35 -11.99 -2.95
CA GLN A 128 0.14 -12.41 -2.25
C GLN A 128 -1.07 -11.69 -2.84
N ARG A 129 -2.11 -12.48 -3.15
CA ARG A 129 -3.44 -12.01 -3.53
C ARG A 129 -4.41 -12.59 -2.51
N GLN A 130 -5.31 -11.76 -1.99
CA GLN A 130 -6.30 -12.17 -1.02
C GLN A 130 -7.64 -11.56 -1.40
N GLU A 131 -8.65 -12.41 -1.45
CA GLU A 131 -9.99 -12.12 -1.94
C GLU A 131 -10.98 -12.41 -0.82
N PHE A 132 -11.91 -11.50 -0.60
CA PHE A 132 -12.86 -11.57 0.50
C PHE A 132 -14.24 -11.14 0.03
N ALA A 133 -15.25 -11.93 0.36
CA ALA A 133 -16.63 -11.48 0.30
C ALA A 133 -16.93 -10.68 1.58
N MET A 134 -17.49 -9.48 1.44
CA MET A 134 -17.76 -8.62 2.59
C MET A 134 -18.93 -9.12 3.46
N LYS A 135 -19.83 -9.95 2.90
CA LYS A 135 -20.86 -10.66 3.67
C LYS A 135 -20.27 -11.59 4.74
N ASP A 136 -19.04 -12.06 4.55
CA ASP A 136 -18.35 -12.93 5.50
C ASP A 136 -17.61 -12.13 6.58
N LEU A 137 -17.62 -10.79 6.53
CA LEU A 137 -17.02 -9.96 7.55
C LEU A 137 -17.78 -10.16 8.87
N GLY A 138 -17.14 -10.81 9.84
CA GLY A 138 -17.78 -11.15 11.11
C GLY A 138 -17.35 -10.24 12.26
N ALA A 139 -16.13 -9.69 12.22
CA ALA A 139 -15.62 -8.81 13.26
C ALA A 139 -14.55 -7.86 12.74
N VAL A 140 -14.39 -6.75 13.45
CA VAL A 140 -13.29 -5.82 13.26
C VAL A 140 -12.53 -5.71 14.57
N LYS A 141 -11.19 -5.68 14.49
CA LYS A 141 -10.31 -5.44 15.63
C LYS A 141 -9.39 -4.27 15.34
N VAL A 142 -9.14 -3.49 16.39
CA VAL A 142 -8.25 -2.34 16.32
C VAL A 142 -7.19 -2.52 17.40
N SER A 143 -6.02 -3.01 16.99
CA SER A 143 -4.85 -3.15 17.86
C SER A 143 -3.62 -2.68 17.11
N GLY A 144 -3.31 -1.39 17.24
CA GLY A 144 -2.29 -0.73 16.44
C GLY A 144 -2.79 -0.45 15.02
N THR A 145 -3.23 -1.45 14.26
CA THR A 145 -3.84 -1.32 12.92
C THR A 145 -5.25 -1.93 12.87
N LEU A 146 -6.02 -1.56 11.85
CA LEU A 146 -7.33 -2.15 11.55
C LEU A 146 -7.13 -3.59 11.04
N THR A 147 -7.79 -4.52 11.70
CA THR A 147 -7.82 -5.93 11.31
C THR A 147 -9.25 -6.35 11.05
N LEU A 148 -9.54 -6.78 9.84
CA LEU A 148 -10.83 -7.35 9.46
C LEU A 148 -10.79 -8.87 9.68
N ILE A 149 -11.84 -9.44 10.26
CA ILE A 149 -11.95 -10.87 10.53
C ILE A 149 -13.12 -11.41 9.73
N PHE A 150 -12.79 -12.24 8.73
CA PHE A 150 -13.75 -12.90 7.85
C PHE A 150 -14.02 -14.32 8.33
N GLN A 151 -15.28 -14.74 8.31
CA GLN A 151 -15.77 -16.06 8.67
C GLN A 151 -16.08 -16.84 7.38
N THR A 152 -15.06 -17.45 6.79
CA THR A 152 -15.16 -18.11 5.46
C THR A 152 -15.82 -19.49 5.50
N ALA A 153 -15.91 -20.11 6.69
CA ALA A 153 -16.58 -21.38 6.93
C ALA A 153 -16.83 -21.57 8.45
N PRO A 154 -17.77 -22.43 8.88
CA PRO A 154 -18.01 -22.72 10.29
C PRO A 154 -16.71 -23.12 11.02
N GLY A 155 -16.28 -22.30 11.97
CA GLY A 155 -15.04 -22.52 12.74
C GLY A 155 -13.74 -21.98 12.11
N SER A 156 -13.75 -21.53 10.85
CA SER A 156 -12.58 -20.90 10.21
C SER A 156 -12.67 -19.37 10.26
N LYS A 157 -11.56 -18.72 10.64
CA LYS A 157 -11.45 -17.27 10.70
C LYS A 157 -10.20 -16.84 9.94
N LEU A 158 -10.36 -15.97 8.94
CA LEU A 158 -9.24 -15.35 8.26
C LEU A 158 -9.11 -13.89 8.72
N SER A 159 -7.90 -13.50 9.12
CA SER A 159 -7.62 -12.15 9.62
C SER A 159 -6.83 -11.37 8.58
N LEU A 160 -7.44 -10.30 8.07
CA LEU A 160 -6.80 -9.35 7.17
C LEU A 160 -6.33 -8.14 7.97
N ARG A 161 -5.02 -7.95 8.10
CA ARG A 161 -4.46 -6.69 8.60
C ARG A 161 -4.45 -5.69 7.45
N VAL A 162 -5.10 -4.55 7.63
CA VAL A 162 -5.20 -3.50 6.61
C VAL A 162 -3.87 -2.71 6.56
N PRO A 163 -3.11 -2.78 5.47
CA PRO A 163 -1.83 -2.09 5.32
C PRO A 163 -1.98 -0.64 4.84
N LEU A 164 -3.00 0.08 5.32
CA LEU A 164 -3.23 1.48 4.96
C LEU A 164 -2.76 2.41 6.09
N GLU A 165 -2.33 3.61 5.71
CA GLU A 165 -1.88 4.66 6.62
C GLU A 165 -2.44 6.02 6.13
N GLY A 166 -2.43 7.04 7.00
CA GLY A 166 -2.83 8.40 6.61
C GLY A 166 -4.30 8.51 6.19
N SER A 167 -4.55 9.33 5.16
CA SER A 167 -5.91 9.55 4.62
C SER A 167 -6.56 8.27 4.10
N ALA A 168 -5.82 7.42 3.39
CA ALA A 168 -6.34 6.16 2.88
C ALA A 168 -6.85 5.23 4.00
N TYR A 169 -6.18 5.23 5.16
CA TYR A 169 -6.68 4.50 6.33
C TYR A 169 -7.99 5.09 6.86
N VAL A 170 -8.07 6.42 6.98
CA VAL A 170 -9.26 7.11 7.49
C VAL A 170 -10.45 6.90 6.57
N ASP A 171 -10.26 7.00 5.26
CA ASP A 171 -11.30 6.79 4.26
C ASP A 171 -11.82 5.34 4.30
N PHE A 172 -10.91 4.37 4.39
CA PHE A 172 -11.28 2.97 4.55
C PHE A 172 -12.01 2.70 5.87
N ALA A 173 -11.56 3.27 6.98
CA ALA A 173 -12.21 3.11 8.27
C ALA A 173 -13.64 3.70 8.25
N ARG A 174 -13.82 4.89 7.69
CA ARG A 174 -15.13 5.52 7.49
C ARG A 174 -16.03 4.71 6.56
N PHE A 175 -15.46 4.11 5.52
CA PHE A 175 -16.19 3.19 4.64
C PHE A 175 -16.74 2.00 5.43
N ILE A 176 -15.93 1.38 6.29
CA ILE A 176 -16.37 0.25 7.13
C ILE A 176 -17.43 0.68 8.14
N GLU A 177 -17.25 1.82 8.80
CA GLU A 177 -18.21 2.39 9.75
C GLU A 177 -19.58 2.67 9.11
N LYS A 178 -19.57 3.24 7.90
CA LYS A 178 -20.79 3.57 7.16
C LYS A 178 -21.56 2.34 6.68
N ASN A 179 -20.86 1.32 6.18
CA ASN A 179 -21.50 0.17 5.53
C ASN A 179 -21.70 -1.03 6.47
N TYR A 180 -20.94 -1.13 7.56
CA TYR A 180 -21.01 -2.23 8.53
C TYR A 180 -21.12 -1.74 9.98
N PRO A 181 -22.07 -0.86 10.30
CA PRO A 181 -22.16 -0.23 11.62
C PRO A 181 -22.33 -1.24 12.76
N LYS A 182 -23.06 -2.34 12.53
CA LYS A 182 -23.27 -3.42 13.52
C LYS A 182 -21.96 -4.12 13.92
N ILE A 183 -20.99 -4.19 13.00
CA ILE A 183 -19.69 -4.82 13.25
C ILE A 183 -18.78 -3.85 14.00
N VAL A 184 -18.80 -2.57 13.60
CA VAL A 184 -18.02 -1.52 14.25
C VAL A 184 -18.51 -1.25 15.67
N SER A 185 -19.82 -1.31 15.93
CA SER A 185 -20.39 -1.12 17.28
C SER A 185 -19.93 -2.16 18.30
N ALA A 186 -19.41 -3.31 17.86
CA ALA A 186 -18.81 -4.31 18.74
C ALA A 186 -17.38 -3.93 19.18
N VAL A 187 -16.78 -2.91 18.58
CA VAL A 187 -15.49 -2.33 18.97
C VAL A 187 -15.75 -1.19 19.96
N SER A 188 -14.90 -1.06 20.98
CA SER A 188 -14.92 0.10 21.88
C SER A 188 -14.82 1.40 21.08
N GLU A 189 -15.77 2.33 21.29
CA GLU A 189 -15.82 3.63 20.63
C GLU A 189 -14.51 4.43 20.82
N ASP A 190 -13.94 4.38 22.03
CA ASP A 190 -12.66 4.99 22.36
C ASP A 190 -11.51 4.38 21.55
N ALA A 191 -11.50 3.05 21.42
CA ALA A 191 -10.48 2.35 20.63
C ALA A 191 -10.58 2.71 19.14
N TRP A 192 -11.81 2.81 18.60
CA TRP A 192 -12.08 3.19 17.21
C TRP A 192 -11.62 4.62 16.92
N LYS A 193 -12.07 5.59 17.73
CA LYS A 193 -11.68 7.01 17.61
C LYS A 193 -10.18 7.20 17.75
N LYS A 194 -9.55 6.54 18.73
CA LYS A 194 -8.10 6.62 18.96
C LYS A 194 -7.30 6.11 17.76
N ALA A 195 -7.76 5.05 17.09
CA ALA A 195 -7.08 4.53 15.91
C ALA A 195 -7.26 5.40 14.67
N ILE A 196 -8.46 5.93 14.43
CA ILE A 196 -8.69 6.92 13.37
C ILE A 196 -7.79 8.13 13.59
N LYS A 197 -7.72 8.66 14.82
CA LYS A 197 -6.87 9.80 15.16
C LYS A 197 -5.38 9.49 14.94
N ARG A 198 -4.88 8.36 15.44
CA ARG A 198 -3.46 7.98 15.37
C ARG A 198 -2.97 7.80 13.93
N HIS A 199 -3.78 7.17 13.07
CA HIS A 199 -3.41 6.93 11.67
C HIS A 199 -3.70 8.12 10.76
N GLY A 200 -4.74 8.90 11.07
CA GLY A 200 -5.03 10.16 10.39
C GLY A 200 -3.95 11.22 10.64
N SER A 201 -3.35 11.24 11.84
CA SER A 201 -2.30 12.19 12.22
C SER A 201 -0.89 11.83 11.73
N ALA A 202 -0.67 10.61 11.23
CA ALA A 202 0.67 10.11 10.87
C ALA A 202 1.29 10.83 9.65
N TRP A 203 0.50 11.61 8.90
CA TRP A 203 0.94 12.36 7.72
C TRP A 203 0.32 13.76 7.64
N GLY A 204 0.43 14.55 8.72
CA GLY A 204 0.23 16.01 8.65
C GLY A 204 -1.20 16.51 8.44
N ASN A 205 -2.22 15.66 8.47
CA ASN A 205 -3.60 16.13 8.60
C ASN A 205 -3.86 16.57 10.05
N GLN A 206 -3.39 17.78 10.37
CA GLN A 206 -4.04 18.61 11.37
C GLN A 206 -5.39 19.04 10.77
N MET A 207 -6.43 18.25 11.00
CA MET A 207 -7.76 18.84 11.15
C MET A 207 -7.86 19.41 12.56
#